data_AF-A0A0L7LHA2-F1
#
_entry.id   AF-A0A0L7LHA2-F1
#
_cell.length_a   1.000
_cell.length_b   1.000
_cell.length_c   1.000
_cell.angle_alpha   90.00
_cell.angle_beta   90.00
_cell.angle_gamma   90.00
#
_symmetry.space_group_name_H-M   'P 1'
#
loop_
_entity.id
_entity.type
_entity.pdbx_description
1 polymer ?
#
loop_
_entity_poly.entity_id
_entity_poly.type
_entity_poly.pdbx_seq_one_letter_code
_entity_poly.pdbx_strand_id
1 'polypeptide(L)' 'MWIRGTGLCTAGEMYFRANEIKDELKLPTLISLVGDNVYELIVNLCNTKKPTDLSYDALITIVREHLQPKPSIMAE' A
#
# COMPACT_ATOMS: atom_id res chain seq x y z
N MET A 1 9.74 -9.57 -9.09
CA MET A 1 9.07 -8.34 -9.58
C MET A 1 7.58 -8.48 -9.29
N TRP A 2 7.12 -7.96 -8.15
CA TRP A 2 5.85 -8.31 -7.50
C TRP A 2 4.65 -7.47 -7.97
N ILE A 3 4.61 -7.10 -9.25
CA ILE A 3 3.60 -6.19 -9.77
C ILE A 3 2.89 -6.82 -10.96
N ARG A 4 1.99 -7.77 -10.66
CA ARG A 4 0.92 -8.16 -11.58
C ARG A 4 -0.40 -8.29 -10.80
N GLY A 5 -1.30 -7.37 -11.09
CA GLY A 5 -2.77 -7.54 -11.02
C GLY A 5 -3.46 -7.50 -9.66
N THR A 6 -2.98 -8.24 -8.66
CA THR A 6 -3.69 -8.42 -7.38
C THR A 6 -2.76 -8.78 -6.20
N GLY A 7 -1.48 -9.02 -6.47
CA GLY A 7 -0.58 -9.71 -5.53
C GLY A 7 -0.01 -8.88 -4.39
N LEU A 8 -0.02 -7.54 -4.44
CA LEU A 8 0.60 -6.73 -3.38
C LEU A 8 -0.19 -6.82 -2.07
N CYS A 9 -1.53 -6.77 -2.14
CA CYS A 9 -2.40 -6.89 -0.98
C CYS A 9 -2.25 -8.28 -0.32
N THR A 10 -2.15 -9.34 -1.12
CA THR A 10 -2.05 -10.71 -0.60
C THR A 10 -0.64 -11.04 -0.09
N ALA A 11 0.41 -10.61 -0.79
CA ALA A 11 1.79 -10.89 -0.38
C ALA A 11 2.16 -10.15 0.91
N GLY A 12 1.75 -8.88 1.05
CA GLY A 12 1.95 -8.11 2.28
C GLY A 12 1.21 -8.74 3.48
N GLU A 13 -0.07 -9.09 3.30
CA GLU A 13 -0.84 -9.74 4.37
C GLU A 13 -0.28 -11.11 4.76
N MET A 14 0.13 -11.94 3.79
CA MET A 14 0.74 -13.23 4.08
C MET A 14 2.10 -13.09 4.77
N TYR A 15 2.88 -12.05 4.43
CA TYR A 15 4.12 -11.75 5.13
C TYR A 15 3.86 -11.38 6.60
N PHE A 16 2.90 -10.51 6.89
CA PHE A 16 2.56 -10.14 8.27
C PHE A 16 2.07 -11.35 9.08
N ARG A 17 1.26 -12.21 8.46
CA ARG A 17 0.77 -13.44 9.10
C ARG A 17 1.89 -14.45 9.36
N ALA A 18 2.77 -14.64 8.39
CA ALA A 18 3.88 -15.60 8.51
C ALA A 18 4.92 -15.17 9.57
N ASN A 19 5.06 -13.86 9.82
CA ASN A 19 6.01 -13.30 10.76
C ASN A 19 5.35 -12.79 12.06
N GLU A 20 4.06 -13.09 12.28
CA GLU A 20 3.29 -12.69 13.48
C GLU A 20 3.41 -11.18 13.79
N ILE A 21 3.44 -10.36 12.74
CA ILE A 21 3.61 -8.90 12.86
C ILE A 21 2.34 -8.31 13.47
N LYS A 22 2.51 -7.66 14.62
CA LYS A 22 1.44 -6.92 15.31
C LYS A 22 0.87 -5.83 14.42
N ASP A 23 -0.41 -5.51 14.60
CA ASP A 23 -1.11 -4.54 13.75
C ASP A 23 -0.44 -3.15 13.74
N GLU A 24 -0.01 -2.69 14.92
CA GLU A 24 0.75 -1.44 15.10
C GLU A 24 2.10 -1.41 14.33
N LEU A 25 2.65 -2.59 14.02
CA LEU A 25 3.92 -2.74 13.32
C LEU A 25 3.76 -2.93 11.81
N LYS A 26 2.54 -3.14 11.30
CA LYS A 26 2.32 -3.39 9.87
C LYS A 26 2.75 -2.22 9.00
N LEU A 27 2.41 -1.00 9.40
CA LEU A 27 2.80 0.22 8.70
C LEU A 27 4.32 0.42 8.64
N PRO A 28 5.06 0.47 9.76
CA PRO A 28 6.52 0.65 9.72
C PRO A 28 7.21 -0.53 9.02
N THR A 29 6.69 -1.76 9.16
CA THR A 29 7.21 -2.93 8.44
C THR A 29 7.01 -2.78 6.94
N LEU A 30 5.82 -2.38 6.48
CA LEU A 30 5.54 -2.13 5.07
C LEU A 30 6.49 -1.06 4.51
N ILE A 31 6.60 0.08 5.19
CA ILE A 31 7.48 1.19 4.80
C ILE A 31 8.94 0.74 4.69
N SER A 32 9.39 -0.13 5.61
CA SER A 32 10.75 -0.67 5.59
C SER A 32 10.98 -1.71 4.49
N LEU A 33 9.93 -2.43 4.08
CA LEU A 33 10.00 -3.46 3.03
C LEU A 33 9.90 -2.86 1.63
N VAL A 34 9.20 -1.74 1.47
CA VAL A 34 9.09 -1.06 0.19
C VAL A 34 10.40 -0.34 -0.12
N GLY A 35 10.91 -0.52 -1.34
CA GLY A 35 12.11 0.19 -1.79
C GLY A 35 11.83 1.68 -2.04
N ASP A 36 12.90 2.46 -2.22
CA ASP A 36 12.88 3.92 -2.35
C ASP A 36 11.84 4.43 -3.39
N ASN A 37 11.80 3.81 -4.57
CA ASN A 37 10.83 4.16 -5.63
C ASN A 37 9.36 4.01 -5.19
N VAL A 38 9.05 2.99 -4.39
CA VAL A 38 7.69 2.74 -3.91
C VAL A 38 7.38 3.67 -2.74
N TYR A 39 8.36 3.95 -1.89
CA TYR A 39 8.21 4.94 -0.83
C TYR A 39 7.96 6.34 -1.39
N GLU A 40 8.71 6.77 -2.42
CA GLU A 40 8.51 8.04 -3.11
C GLU A 40 7.11 8.12 -3.73
N LEU A 41 6.63 7.05 -4.36
CA LEU A 41 5.26 6.97 -4.86
C LEU A 41 4.25 7.16 -3.73
N ILE A 42 4.39 6.44 -2.62
CA ILE A 42 3.52 6.57 -1.45
C ILE A 42 3.52 8.01 -0.93
N VAL A 43 4.69 8.67 -0.82
CA VAL A 43 4.79 10.07 -0.39
C VAL A 43 4.05 10.99 -1.36
N ASN A 44 4.24 10.82 -2.67
CA ASN A 44 3.51 11.58 -3.68
C ASN A 44 1.99 11.39 -3.56
N LEU A 45 1.54 10.17 -3.26
CA LEU A 45 0.12 9.87 -3.07
C LEU A 45 -0.45 10.43 -1.76
N CYS A 46 0.36 10.50 -0.70
CA CYS A 46 -0.05 11.04 0.60
C CYS A 46 -0.10 12.59 0.63
N ASN A 47 0.40 13.25 -0.42
CA ASN A 47 0.32 14.69 -0.68
C ASN A 47 0.80 15.56 0.50
N THR A 48 -0.10 15.93 1.40
CA THR A 48 0.18 16.82 2.55
C THR A 48 0.45 16.08 3.87
N LYS A 49 0.19 14.77 3.93
CA LYS A 49 0.41 13.95 5.12
C LYS A 49 1.65 13.08 4.97
N LYS A 50 2.37 12.87 6.07
CA LYS A 50 3.47 11.92 6.10
C LYS A 50 2.90 10.50 6.06
N PRO A 51 3.45 9.57 5.27
CA PRO A 51 2.95 8.20 5.21
C PRO A 51 3.07 7.46 6.56
N THR A 52 4.01 7.87 7.40
CA THR A 52 4.20 7.35 8.77
C THR A 52 3.13 7.83 9.75
N ASP A 53 2.34 8.85 9.40
CA ASP A 53 1.27 9.41 10.22
C ASP A 53 -0.10 8.80 9.87
N LEU A 54 -0.17 8.02 8.80
CA LEU A 54 -1.39 7.34 8.35
C LEU A 54 -1.53 5.98 9.02
N SER A 55 -2.77 5.51 9.18
CA SER A 55 -3.00 4.09 9.49
C SER A 55 -2.68 3.21 8.28
N TYR A 56 -2.28 1.96 8.54
CA TYR A 56 -1.99 0.97 7.50
C TYR A 56 -3.13 0.86 6.47
N ASP A 57 -4.38 0.77 6.93
CA ASP A 57 -5.57 0.65 6.07
C ASP A 57 -5.77 1.87 5.15
N ALA A 58 -5.57 3.08 5.69
CA ALA A 58 -5.67 4.32 4.93
C ALA A 58 -4.62 4.39 3.81
N LEU A 59 -3.38 4.01 4.11
CA LEU A 59 -2.29 3.98 3.13
C LEU A 59 -2.55 2.94 2.03
N ILE A 60 -3.00 1.73 2.40
CA ILE A 60 -3.35 0.69 1.41
C ILE A 60 -4.51 1.17 0.52
N THR A 61 -5.52 1.85 1.08
CA THR A 61 -6.63 2.40 0.31
C THR A 61 -6.14 3.40 -0.75
N ILE A 62 -5.30 4.36 -0.35
CA ILE A 62 -4.73 5.36 -1.25
C ILE A 62 -3.93 4.69 -2.39
N VAL A 63 -3.05 3.74 -2.04
CA VAL A 63 -2.23 3.03 -3.01
C VAL A 63 -3.09 2.19 -3.97
N ARG A 64 -4.16 1.55 -3.46
CA ARG A 64 -5.08 0.76 -4.27
C ARG A 64 -5.91 1.61 -5.23
N GLU A 65 -6.42 2.76 -4.80
CA GLU A 65 -7.17 3.65 -5.69
C GLU A 65 -6.29 4.21 -6.82
N HIS A 66 -4.99 4.38 -6.56
CA HIS A 66 -4.05 4.79 -7.60
C HIS A 66 -3.66 3.66 -8.58
N LEU A 67 -3.40 2.45 -8.06
CA LEU A 67 -2.97 1.31 -8.89
C LEU A 67 -4.12 0.60 -9.61
N GLN A 68 -5.33 0.71 -9.06
CA GLN A 68 -6.56 0.19 -9.64
C GLN A 68 -7.56 1.35 -9.76
N PRO A 69 -7.32 2.30 -10.69
CA PRO A 69 -8.33 3.31 -10.97
C PRO A 69 -9.61 2.57 -11.36
N LYS A 70 -10.71 2.86 -10.66
CA LYS A 70 -12.01 2.26 -10.98
C LYS A 70 -12.23 2.40 -12.48
N PRO A 71 -12.61 1.33 -13.21
CA PRO A 71 -12.96 1.48 -14.61
C PRO A 71 -14.09 2.50 -14.67
N SER A 72 -13.83 3.66 -15.28
CA SER A 72 -14.88 4.63 -15.57
C SER A 72 -15.87 3.92 -16.47
N ILE A 73 -17.02 3.56 -15.92
CA ILE A 73 -18.18 3.18 -16.72
C ILE A 73 -18.59 4.49 -17.41
N MET A 74 -18.04 4.73 -18.60
CA MET A 74 -18.71 5.56 -19.59
C MET A 74 -19.97 4.76 -19.94
N ALA A 75 -21.08 5.13 -19.30
CA ALA A 75 -22.39 4.73 -19.75
C ALA A 75 -22.61 5.40 -21.12
N GLU A 76 -22.54 4.61 -22.17
CA GLU A 76 -23.15 4.92 -23.47
C GLU A 76 -24.63 4.54 -23.43
#